data_AF-A0A9D8AQ21-F1
#
_entry.id   AF-A0A9D8AQ21-F1
#
_cell.length_a   1.000
_cell.length_b   1.000
_cell.length_c   1.000
_cell.angle_alpha   90.00
_cell.angle_beta   90.00
_cell.angle_gamma   90.00
#
_symmetry.space_group_name_H-M   'P 1'
#
loop_
_entity.id
_entity.type
_entity.pdbx_description
1 polymer ?
#
loop_
_entity_poly.entity_id
_entity_poly.type
_entity_poly.pdbx_seq_one_letter_code
_entity_poly.pdbx_strand_id
1 'polypeptide(L)' 'MDEQGRHSVSYLLRLWQVENGDGLGWRASLEALGGDRLAFANIDELCAFLRWEAGLPPSLPPASPPERNDPAAKKGDLK' A
#
# COMPACT_ATOMS: atom_id res chain seq x y z
N MET A 1 32.18 1.59 -21.31
CA MET A 1 32.26 1.50 -19.84
C MET A 1 30.90 1.93 -19.37
N ASP A 2 29.96 0.99 -19.43
CA ASP A 2 28.55 1.28 -19.36
C ASP A 2 28.14 1.11 -17.90
N GLU A 3 28.33 2.18 -17.14
CA GLU A 3 27.71 2.33 -15.83
C GLU A 3 26.20 2.46 -16.06
N GLN A 4 25.52 1.31 -16.24
CA GLN A 4 24.09 1.18 -16.01
C GLN A 4 23.84 1.46 -14.53
N GLY A 5 23.95 2.74 -14.17
CA GLY A 5 23.59 3.28 -12.89
C GLY A 5 22.12 2.97 -12.70
N ARG A 6 21.84 1.91 -11.94
CA ARG A 6 20.52 1.64 -11.40
C ARG A 6 20.09 2.94 -10.74
N HIS A 7 19.12 3.63 -11.33
CA HIS A 7 18.47 4.79 -10.72
C HIS A 7 17.70 4.27 -9.50
N SER A 8 18.42 3.99 -8.42
CA SER A 8 17.85 3.57 -7.15
C SER A 8 17.29 4.82 -6.48
N VAL A 9 16.00 5.07 -6.69
CA VAL A 9 15.30 6.12 -5.95
C VAL A 9 14.85 5.53 -4.62
N SER A 10 15.38 6.10 -3.54
CA SER A 10 15.06 5.69 -2.17
C SER A 10 14.17 6.75 -1.53
N TYR A 11 13.06 6.30 -0.95
CA TYR A 11 12.09 7.15 -0.25
C TYR A 11 12.00 6.74 1.21
N LEU A 12 11.86 7.72 2.11
CA LEU A 12 11.46 7.52 3.49
C LEU A 12 9.93 7.58 3.58
N LEU A 13 9.31 6.45 3.89
CA LEU A 13 7.86 6.35 4.13
C LEU A 13 7.55 6.61 5.61
N ARG A 14 6.61 7.52 5.86
CA ARG A 14 6.03 7.77 7.18
C ARG A 14 4.54 7.50 7.14
N LEU A 15 4.06 6.68 8.06
CA LEU A 15 2.65 6.36 8.26
C LEU A 15 2.27 6.71 9.69
N TRP A 16 1.14 7.39 9.86
CA TRP A 16 0.62 7.71 11.19
C TRP A 16 -0.90 7.76 11.17
N GLN A 17 -1.51 7.41 12.31
CA GLN A 17 -2.94 7.54 12.49
C GLN A 17 -3.28 8.95 12.99
N VAL A 18 -4.40 9.49 12.50
CA VAL A 18 -5.00 10.72 12.98
C VAL A 18 -6.47 10.45 13.26
N GLU A 19 -6.98 10.98 14.37
CA GLU A 19 -8.44 11.07 14.54
C GLU A 19 -8.96 12.16 13.62
N ASN A 20 -9.73 11.76 12.61
CA ASN A 20 -10.62 12.65 11.88
C ASN A 20 -12.02 12.54 12.51
N GLY A 21 -12.88 13.55 12.31
CA GLY A 21 -14.22 13.59 12.94
C GLY A 21 -15.13 12.37 12.69
N ASP A 22 -14.79 11.50 11.74
CA ASP A 22 -15.48 10.25 11.39
C ASP A 22 -14.76 8.97 11.91
N GLY A 23 -13.59 9.10 12.56
CA GLY A 23 -12.82 7.99 13.11
C GLY A 23 -11.30 8.08 12.92
N LEU A 24 -10.58 6.99 13.20
CA LEU A 24 -9.13 6.87 13.00
C LEU A 24 -8.79 6.71 11.52
N GLY A 25 -8.23 7.75 10.91
CA GLY A 25 -7.72 7.77 9.54
C GLY A 25 -6.21 7.56 9.49
N TRP A 26 -5.72 6.84 8.49
CA TRP A 26 -4.27 6.74 8.23
C TRP A 26 -3.82 7.84 7.29
N ARG A 27 -2.76 8.57 7.67
CA ARG A 27 -2.03 9.50 6.83
C ARG A 27 -0.71 8.89 6.42
N ALA A 28 -0.24 9.28 5.24
CA ALA A 28 1.06 8.87 4.73
C ALA A 28 1.85 10.08 4.22
N SER A 29 3.17 10.03 4.34
CA SER A 29 4.05 10.89 3.55
C SER A 29 5.28 10.13 3.07
N LEU A 30 5.68 10.42 1.85
CA LEU A 30 6.96 10.01 1.28
C LEU A 30 7.90 11.21 1.26
N GLU A 31 9.14 10.97 1.64
CA GLU A 31 10.22 11.95 1.51
C GLU A 31 11.30 11.33 0.62
N ALA A 32 11.59 11.96 -0.51
CA ALA A 32 12.67 11.56 -1.39
C ALA A 32 14.01 11.99 -0.77
N LEU A 33 15.08 11.24 -1.06
CA LEU A 33 16.44 11.61 -0.63
C LEU A 33 16.91 12.98 -1.17
N GLY A 34 16.22 13.55 -2.16
CA GLY A 34 16.43 14.92 -2.68
C GLY A 34 15.74 16.02 -1.86
N GLY A 35 14.97 15.67 -0.82
CA GLY A 35 14.27 16.63 0.04
C GLY A 35 12.84 16.96 -0.40
N ASP A 36 12.38 16.44 -1.54
CA ASP A 36 10.98 16.54 -1.94
C ASP A 36 10.09 15.67 -1.05
N ARG A 37 9.06 16.31 -0.47
CA ARG A 37 8.11 15.64 0.42
C ARG A 37 6.71 15.65 -0.19
N LEU A 38 6.15 14.47 -0.34
CA LEU A 38 4.79 14.24 -0.81
C LEU A 38 3.94 13.74 0.36
N ALA A 39 2.86 14.47 0.66
CA ALA A 39 1.90 14.09 1.69
C ALA A 39 0.62 13.55 1.03
N PHE A 40 0.09 12.46 1.58
CA PHE A 40 -1.10 11.77 1.07
C PHE A 40 -2.18 11.75 2.14
N ALA A 41 -3.43 11.96 1.72
CA ALA A 41 -4.55 12.05 2.64
C ALA A 41 -4.96 10.66 3.15
N ASN A 42 -4.68 9.60 2.39
CA ASN A 42 -4.94 8.21 2.74
C ASN A 42 -3.90 7.26 2.08
N ILE A 43 -3.95 5.97 2.45
CA ILE A 43 -3.02 4.94 1.94
C ILE A 43 -3.28 4.62 0.46
N ASP A 44 -4.52 4.76 -0.03
CA ASP A 44 -4.87 4.43 -1.41
C ASP A 44 -4.18 5.38 -2.40
N GLU A 45 -4.18 6.69 -2.10
CA GLU A 45 -3.46 7.71 -2.87
C GLU A 45 -1.95 7.45 -2.89
N LEU A 46 -1.35 7.06 -1.76
CA LEU A 46 0.06 6.66 -1.69
C LEU A 46 0.34 5.48 -2.63
N CYS A 47 -0.50 4.44 -2.59
CA CYS A 47 -0.33 3.26 -3.43
C CYS A 47 -0.52 3.57 -4.91
N ALA A 48 -1.46 4.46 -5.27
CA ALA A 48 -1.64 4.92 -6.63
C ALA A 48 -0.39 5.65 -7.14
N PHE A 49 0.18 6.54 -6.33
CA PHE A 49 1.43 7.25 -6.64
C PHE A 49 2.60 6.28 -6.85
N LEU A 50 2.83 5.35 -5.93
CA LEU A 50 3.94 4.39 -6.02
C LEU A 50 3.84 3.49 -7.26
N ARG A 51 2.64 3.12 -7.68
CA ARG A 51 2.44 2.33 -8.91
C ARG A 51 2.78 3.13 -10.15
N TRP A 52 2.30 4.38 -10.21
CA TRP A 52 2.62 5.28 -11.32
C TRP A 52 4.13 5.50 -11.44
N GLU A 53 4.81 5.77 -10.33
CA GLU A 53 6.27 5.98 -10.28
C GLU A 53 7.05 4.71 -10.69
N ALA A 54 6.55 3.54 -10.30
CA ALA A 54 7.15 2.25 -10.68
C ALA A 54 6.82 1.80 -12.11
N GLY A 55 6.04 2.56 -12.87
CA GLY A 55 5.54 2.15 -14.19
C GLY A 55 4.63 0.91 -14.14
N LEU A 56 4.03 0.64 -12.98
CA LEU A 56 3.14 -0.48 -12.76
C LEU A 56 1.70 -0.08 -13.13
N PRO A 57 0.89 -1.01 -13.67
CA PRO A 57 -0.53 -0.76 -13.85
C PRO A 57 -1.19 -0.46 -12.50
N PRO A 58 -2.26 0.36 -12.47
CA PRO A 58 -3.06 0.50 -11.25
C PRO A 58 -3.50 -0.90 -10.83
N SER A 59 -3.33 -1.26 -9.56
CA SER A 59 -3.89 -2.52 -9.09
C SER A 59 -5.38 -2.36 -9.19
N LEU A 60 -5.97 -3.02 -10.18
CA LEU A 60 -7.37 -3.36 -10.12
C LEU A 60 -7.58 -4.01 -8.74
N PRO A 61 -8.61 -3.61 -7.97
CA PRO A 61 -8.97 -4.38 -6.79
C PRO A 61 -9.08 -5.85 -7.24
N PRO A 62 -8.57 -6.82 -6.47
CA PRO A 62 -8.68 -8.21 -6.85
C PRO A 62 -10.14 -8.49 -7.19
N ALA A 63 -10.42 -8.78 -8.45
CA ALA A 63 -11.72 -9.23 -8.86
C ALA A 63 -11.94 -10.53 -8.09
N SER A 64 -12.87 -10.49 -7.15
CA SER A 64 -13.14 -11.47 -6.09
C SER A 64 -12.45 -11.16 -4.75
N PRO A 65 -13.21 -11.05 -3.65
CA PRO A 65 -12.65 -11.21 -2.31
C PRO A 65 -11.88 -12.54 -2.28
N PRO A 66 -10.80 -12.66 -1.49
CA PRO A 66 -10.25 -13.99 -1.21
C PRO A 66 -11.41 -14.81 -0.66
N GLU A 67 -11.92 -15.74 -1.46
CA GLU A 67 -12.84 -16.77 -1.00
C GLU A 67 -12.13 -17.41 0.17
N ARG A 68 -12.65 -17.09 1.36
CA ARG A 68 -12.17 -17.57 2.63
C ARG A 68 -12.34 -19.08 2.56
N ASN A 69 -11.32 -19.76 2.08
CA ASN A 69 -11.18 -21.20 2.25
C ASN A 69 -10.94 -21.39 3.74
N ASP A 70 -12.01 -21.35 4.54
CA ASP A 70 -12.02 -21.92 5.88
C ASP A 70 -12.01 -23.46 5.69
N PRO A 71 -10.92 -24.20 5.98
CA PRO A 71 -11.02 -25.65 6.09
C PRO A 71 -11.72 -26.10 7.39
N ALA A 72 -12.33 -25.20 8.15
CA ALA A 72 -12.90 -25.48 9.47
C ALA A 72 -14.43 -25.66 9.44
N ALA A 73 -14.92 -26.55 8.58
CA ALA A 73 -16.29 -27.05 8.68
C ALA A 73 -16.37 -28.56 8.37
N LYS A 74 -15.68 -29.37 9.17
CA LYS A 74 -16.28 -30.63 9.60
C LYS A 74 -16.93 -30.41 10.97
N LYS A 75 -18.13 -29.83 10.95
CA LYS A 75 -19.13 -30.14 11.99
C LYS A 75 -19.61 -31.56 11.71
N GLY A 76 -19.55 -32.41 12.73
CA GLY A 76 -19.99 -33.79 12.64
C GLY A 76 -19.66 -34.56 13.90
N ASP A 77 -20.18 -34.07 15.01
CA ASP A 77 -20.45 -34.87 16.20
C ASP A 77 -21.35 -36.05 15.78
N LEU A 78 -20.90 -37.30 15.95
CA LEU A 78 -21.81 -38.43 16.11
C LEU A 78 -21.14 -39.63 16.80
N LYS A 79 -21.33 -39.66 18.12
CA LYS A 79 -21.63 -40.82 18.98
C LYS A 79 -20.57 -41.90 19.24
#